data_AF-A0A7Y6IEF4-F1
#
_entry.id   AF-A0A7Y6IEF4-F1
#
_cell.length_a   1.000
_cell.length_b   1.000
_cell.length_c   1.000
_cell.angle_alpha   90.00
_cell.angle_beta   90.00
_cell.angle_gamma   90.00
#
_symmetry.space_group_name_H-M   'P 1'
#
loop_
_entity.id
_entity.type
_entity.pdbx_description
1 polymer ?
#
loop_
_entity_poly.entity_id
_entity_poly.type
_entity_poly.pdbx_seq_one_letter_code
_entity_poly.pdbx_strand_id
1 'polypeptide(L)'
;MRTRRVMMLAAPALLGALAFGPAAASPASASAGTAKAPVVRTATTVTTVAVKPPGKKRYNKGYSKGFSDGRFDCKAGTPFDLNFTGSDPFSMGYRNGYINGFHSCTPPKKP
;
A
#
# COMPACT_ATOMS: atom_id res chain seq x y z
N MET A 1 29.17 -17.29 31.18
CA MET A 1 29.38 -18.34 30.17
C MET A 1 28.17 -18.37 29.25
N ARG A 2 28.32 -17.96 27.99
CA ARG A 2 27.28 -18.00 26.95
C ARG A 2 27.62 -19.13 26.00
N THR A 3 26.80 -20.17 25.97
CA THR A 3 26.97 -21.26 25.00
C THR A 3 25.69 -21.45 24.22
N ARG A 4 25.84 -21.20 22.92
CA ARG A 4 24.83 -21.23 21.87
C ARG A 4 24.19 -22.61 21.76
N ARG A 5 22.87 -22.66 21.64
CA ARG A 5 22.15 -23.81 21.09
C ARG A 5 21.52 -23.38 19.79
N VAL A 6 22.13 -23.77 18.67
CA VAL A 6 21.51 -23.71 17.34
C VAL A 6 21.48 -25.15 16.83
N MET A 7 20.37 -25.81 17.14
CA MET A 7 19.81 -26.96 16.43
C MET A 7 18.51 -26.43 15.84
N MET A 8 18.02 -26.77 14.66
CA MET A 8 18.41 -27.70 13.61
C MET A 8 17.46 -27.43 12.43
N LEU A 9 17.75 -28.06 11.30
CA LEU A 9 16.77 -28.68 10.40
C LEU A 9 16.11 -27.84 9.28
N ALA A 10 16.42 -28.34 8.08
CA ALA A 10 15.48 -28.74 7.03
C ALA A 10 15.17 -27.71 5.93
N ALA A 11 15.62 -28.11 4.74
CA ALA A 11 15.41 -27.54 3.43
C ALA A 11 13.98 -27.80 2.88
N PRO A 12 13.77 -27.85 1.56
CA PRO A 12 13.46 -26.74 0.66
C PRO A 12 12.00 -26.82 0.17
N ALA A 13 11.41 -25.69 -0.25
CA ALA A 13 10.07 -25.70 -0.86
C ALA A 13 10.12 -25.19 -2.31
N LEU A 14 9.56 -26.05 -3.17
CA LEU A 14 9.48 -26.03 -4.62
C LEU A 14 8.59 -24.91 -5.21
N LEU A 15 8.88 -24.63 -6.48
CA LEU A 15 8.01 -24.29 -7.63
C LEU A 15 6.72 -23.48 -7.43
N GLY A 16 6.54 -22.51 -8.33
CA GLY A 16 5.21 -22.07 -8.73
C GLY A 16 5.23 -20.90 -9.72
N ALA A 17 5.41 -21.21 -11.01
CA ALA A 17 5.25 -20.25 -12.11
C ALA A 17 3.78 -19.85 -12.26
N LEU A 18 3.49 -18.55 -12.29
CA LEU A 18 2.19 -18.00 -12.70
C LEU A 18 2.42 -16.94 -13.77
N ALA A 19 2.25 -17.38 -15.01
CA ALA A 19 2.17 -16.53 -16.18
C ALA A 19 0.86 -15.74 -16.15
N PHE A 20 0.95 -14.41 -16.07
CA PHE A 20 -0.18 -13.52 -16.30
C PHE A 20 -0.22 -13.17 -17.79
N GLY A 21 -1.20 -13.71 -18.51
CA GLY A 21 -1.54 -13.28 -19.86
C GLY A 21 -2.36 -11.98 -19.85
N PRO A 22 -2.19 -11.08 -20.84
CA PRO A 22 -2.98 -9.86 -20.94
C PRO A 22 -4.39 -10.17 -21.49
N ALA A 23 -5.42 -9.73 -20.76
CA ALA A 23 -6.79 -9.73 -21.25
C ALA A 23 -6.96 -8.64 -22.33
N ALA A 24 -7.48 -9.04 -23.48
CA ALA A 24 -7.77 -8.17 -24.61
C ALA A 24 -8.85 -7.13 -24.25
N ALA A 25 -8.58 -5.86 -24.57
CA ALA A 25 -9.56 -4.78 -24.49
C ALA A 25 -10.48 -4.80 -25.72
N SER A 26 -11.79 -4.85 -25.51
CA SER A 26 -12.78 -4.66 -26.58
C SER A 26 -12.84 -3.18 -27.00
N PRO A 27 -12.80 -2.86 -28.30
CA PRO A 27 -13.09 -1.53 -28.79
C PRO A 27 -14.61 -1.32 -28.87
N ALA A 28 -15.16 -0.41 -28.09
CA ALA A 28 -16.50 0.12 -28.31
C ALA A 28 -16.39 1.36 -29.21
N SER A 29 -16.74 1.19 -30.48
CA SER A 29 -16.98 2.27 -31.45
C SER A 29 -18.45 2.68 -31.43
N ALA A 30 -18.72 3.99 -31.35
CA ALA A 30 -19.90 4.73 -31.86
C ALA A 30 -19.95 6.11 -31.14
N SER A 31 -20.27 7.26 -31.73
CA SER A 31 -20.62 7.67 -33.09
C SER A 31 -20.45 9.19 -33.18
N ALA A 32 -20.36 9.68 -34.42
CA ALA A 32 -20.09 11.07 -34.80
C ALA A 32 -21.10 12.12 -34.30
N GLY A 33 -20.60 13.35 -34.10
CA GLY A 33 -21.42 14.54 -33.85
C GLY A 33 -20.66 15.85 -34.06
N THR A 34 -20.84 16.43 -35.25
CA THR A 34 -20.88 17.88 -35.56
C THR A 34 -19.62 18.75 -35.40
N ALA A 35 -19.21 19.31 -36.55
CA ALA A 35 -18.12 20.27 -36.73
C ALA A 35 -18.34 21.63 -36.04
N LYS A 36 -17.25 22.22 -35.50
CA LYS A 36 -16.96 23.67 -35.58
C LYS A 36 -15.54 24.05 -35.13
N ALA A 37 -14.90 24.84 -36.01
CA ALA A 37 -13.72 25.71 -35.86
C ALA A 37 -12.31 25.10 -35.60
N PRO A 38 -11.29 25.45 -36.41
CA PRO A 38 -9.89 25.11 -36.14
C PRO A 38 -9.36 26.02 -35.02
N VAL A 39 -9.37 25.52 -33.79
CA VAL A 39 -8.53 26.11 -32.74
C VAL A 39 -7.11 25.61 -32.99
N VAL A 40 -6.23 26.51 -33.43
CA VAL A 40 -4.78 26.28 -33.47
C VAL A 40 -4.33 26.05 -32.03
N ARG A 41 -4.35 24.77 -31.61
CA ARG A 41 -3.74 24.34 -30.36
C ARG A 41 -2.26 24.18 -30.62
N THR A 42 -1.51 25.22 -30.31
CA THR A 42 -0.08 25.12 -30.06
C THR A 42 0.10 24.02 -29.02
N ALA A 43 0.56 22.84 -29.45
CA ALA A 43 0.89 21.75 -28.55
C ALA A 43 2.15 22.14 -27.79
N THR A 44 1.99 22.91 -26.72
CA THR A 44 3.03 23.03 -25.70
C THR A 44 3.13 21.66 -25.08
N THR A 45 4.12 20.88 -25.49
CA THR A 45 4.55 19.66 -24.82
C THR A 45 5.07 20.08 -23.45
N VAL A 46 4.15 20.26 -22.49
CA VAL A 46 4.51 20.38 -21.09
C VAL A 46 4.95 18.99 -20.70
N THR A 47 6.26 18.74 -20.74
CA THR A 47 6.87 17.63 -20.02
C THR A 47 6.61 17.88 -18.53
N THR A 48 5.42 17.51 -18.06
CA THR A 48 5.16 17.35 -16.64
C THR A 48 5.99 16.15 -16.21
N VAL A 49 7.24 16.40 -15.83
CA VAL A 49 7.96 15.52 -14.92
C VAL A 49 7.00 15.32 -13.75
N ALA A 50 6.48 14.10 -13.61
CA ALA A 50 5.60 13.74 -12.53
C ALA A 50 6.38 13.88 -11.21
N VAL A 51 6.37 15.09 -10.64
CA VAL A 51 6.92 15.36 -9.33
C VAL A 51 5.99 14.65 -8.35
N LYS A 52 6.37 13.42 -7.96
CA LYS A 52 5.71 12.68 -6.89
C LYS A 52 5.61 13.63 -5.69
N PRO A 53 4.41 13.90 -5.15
CA PRO A 53 4.25 14.90 -4.09
C PRO A 53 5.23 14.57 -2.95
N PRO A 54 6.03 15.55 -2.50
CA PRO A 54 7.02 15.34 -1.45
C PRO A 54 6.26 14.83 -0.22
N GLY A 55 6.53 13.59 0.16
CA GLY A 55 5.83 12.94 1.27
C GLY A 55 5.16 11.61 0.93
N LYS A 56 4.77 11.31 -0.32
CA LYS A 56 4.09 10.03 -0.64
C LYS A 56 4.91 8.79 -0.25
N LYS A 57 6.23 8.83 -0.46
CA LYS A 57 7.12 7.72 -0.03
C LYS A 57 7.14 7.56 1.50
N ARG A 58 7.26 8.68 2.24
CA ARG A 58 7.31 8.68 3.70
C ARG A 58 5.97 8.25 4.30
N TYR A 59 4.87 8.77 3.76
CA TYR A 59 3.51 8.34 4.10
C TYR A 59 3.31 6.85 3.89
N ASN A 60 3.62 6.32 2.70
CA ASN A 60 3.47 4.90 2.45
C ASN A 60 4.31 4.04 3.39
N LYS A 61 5.55 4.47 3.70
CA LYS A 61 6.41 3.77 4.67
C LYS A 61 5.79 3.77 6.08
N GLY A 62 5.28 4.91 6.51
CA GLY A 62 4.55 5.04 7.78
C GLY A 62 3.33 4.12 7.80
N TYR A 63 2.51 4.20 6.75
CA TYR A 63 1.30 3.40 6.61
C TYR A 63 1.56 1.90 6.70
N SER A 64 2.52 1.38 5.95
CA SER A 64 2.86 -0.05 6.01
C SER A 64 3.30 -0.46 7.41
N LYS A 65 4.14 0.34 8.09
CA LYS A 65 4.57 0.04 9.45
C LYS A 65 3.40 0.08 10.43
N GLY A 66 2.60 1.13 10.41
CA GLY A 66 1.43 1.27 11.27
C GLY A 66 0.46 0.12 11.08
N PHE A 67 0.18 -0.27 9.83
CA PHE A 67 -0.72 -1.38 9.54
C PHE A 67 -0.26 -2.70 10.14
N SER A 68 1.04 -3.01 10.04
CA SER A 68 1.62 -4.20 10.67
C SER A 68 1.49 -4.16 12.20
N ASP A 69 1.82 -3.02 12.81
CA ASP A 69 1.77 -2.84 14.27
C ASP A 69 0.32 -2.96 14.78
N GLY A 70 -0.63 -2.22 14.20
CA GLY A 70 -2.03 -2.28 14.62
C GLY A 70 -2.65 -3.67 14.45
N ARG A 71 -2.30 -4.38 13.37
CA ARG A 71 -2.76 -5.77 13.16
C ARG A 71 -2.14 -6.73 14.17
N PHE A 72 -0.89 -6.50 14.57
CA PHE A 72 -0.24 -7.29 15.62
C PHE A 72 -0.94 -7.08 16.95
N ASP A 73 -1.23 -5.83 17.31
CA ASP A 73 -1.89 -5.46 18.57
C ASP A 73 -3.29 -6.07 18.69
N CYS A 74 -4.14 -5.92 17.66
CA CYS A 74 -5.47 -6.54 17.71
C CYS A 74 -5.40 -8.08 17.80
N LYS A 75 -4.42 -8.73 17.15
CA LYS A 75 -4.22 -10.19 17.29
C LYS A 75 -3.73 -10.60 18.67
N ALA A 76 -2.94 -9.74 19.32
CA ALA A 76 -2.51 -9.95 20.70
C ALA A 76 -3.65 -9.70 21.71
N GLY A 77 -4.79 -9.17 21.26
CA GLY A 77 -5.90 -8.77 22.13
C GLY A 77 -5.59 -7.53 22.96
N THR A 78 -4.56 -6.76 22.57
CA THR A 78 -4.29 -5.48 23.20
C THR A 78 -5.39 -4.49 22.80
N PRO A 79 -5.82 -3.60 23.71
CA PRO A 79 -6.79 -2.57 23.38
C PRO A 79 -6.21 -1.63 22.33
N PHE A 80 -7.09 -1.02 21.53
CA PHE A 80 -6.67 0.02 20.60
C PHE A 80 -6.04 1.17 21.38
N ASP A 81 -4.75 1.41 21.16
CA ASP A 81 -4.04 2.55 21.70
C ASP A 81 -3.17 3.20 20.62
N LEU A 82 -3.41 4.48 20.34
CA LEU A 82 -2.69 5.24 19.32
C LEU A 82 -2.16 6.55 19.89
N ASN A 83 -1.20 6.43 20.79
CA ASN A 83 -0.40 7.52 21.34
C ASN A 83 0.73 7.95 20.39
N PHE A 84 0.43 8.16 19.11
CA PHE A 84 1.43 8.54 18.11
C PHE A 84 1.18 9.97 17.60
N THR A 85 2.04 10.90 17.99
CA THR A 85 1.95 12.32 17.64
C THR A 85 2.89 12.69 16.49
N GLY A 86 2.48 13.64 15.66
CA GLY A 86 3.32 14.17 14.58
C GLY A 86 2.50 14.45 13.32
N SER A 87 2.82 15.56 12.66
CA SER A 87 2.11 16.00 11.45
C SER A 87 2.89 15.74 10.17
N ASP A 88 4.09 15.14 10.26
CA ASP A 88 4.88 14.84 9.09
C ASP A 88 4.28 13.64 8.32
N PRO A 89 4.57 13.51 7.00
CA PRO A 89 3.90 12.50 6.18
C PRO A 89 4.05 11.07 6.70
N PHE A 90 5.20 10.73 7.30
CA PHE A 90 5.39 9.41 7.90
C PHE A 90 4.43 9.20 9.07
N SER A 91 4.32 10.19 9.96
CA SER A 91 3.46 10.14 11.13
C SER A 91 1.98 10.00 10.77
N MET A 92 1.51 10.78 9.79
CA MET A 92 0.14 10.63 9.28
C MET A 92 -0.09 9.26 8.66
N GLY A 93 0.88 8.78 7.86
CA GLY A 93 0.84 7.44 7.29
C GLY A 93 0.73 6.38 8.37
N TYR A 94 1.60 6.44 9.38
CA TYR A 94 1.63 5.50 10.49
C TYR A 94 0.31 5.44 11.24
N ARG A 95 -0.26 6.60 11.61
CA ARG A 95 -1.55 6.70 12.28
C ARG A 95 -2.67 6.03 11.49
N ASN A 96 -2.79 6.36 10.20
CA ASN A 96 -3.81 5.77 9.32
C ASN A 96 -3.59 4.27 9.12
N GLY A 97 -2.33 3.86 8.94
CA GLY A 97 -1.94 2.47 8.83
C GLY A 97 -2.36 1.68 10.07
N TYR A 98 -2.02 2.18 11.26
CA TYR A 98 -2.32 1.53 12.53
C TYR A 98 -3.83 1.34 12.74
N ILE A 99 -4.63 2.38 12.53
CA ILE A 99 -6.09 2.30 12.61
C ILE A 99 -6.63 1.19 11.69
N ASN A 100 -6.22 1.21 10.42
CA ASN A 100 -6.67 0.22 9.44
C ASN A 100 -6.18 -1.19 9.77
N GLY A 101 -4.94 -1.31 10.25
CA GLY A 101 -4.33 -2.58 10.65
C GLY A 101 -5.06 -3.21 11.83
N PHE A 102 -5.35 -2.41 12.87
CA PHE A 102 -6.07 -2.87 14.05
C PHE A 102 -7.49 -3.32 13.71
N HIS A 103 -8.22 -2.58 12.88
CA HIS A 103 -9.56 -2.96 12.44
C HIS A 103 -9.58 -4.08 11.38
N SER A 104 -8.42 -4.46 10.82
CA SER A 104 -8.34 -5.53 9.81
C SER A 104 -8.34 -6.95 10.40
N CYS A 105 -8.30 -7.09 11.73
CA CYS A 105 -8.35 -8.39 12.39
C CYS A 105 -9.52 -8.50 13.37
N THR A 106 -9.90 -9.75 13.62
CA THR A 106 -10.82 -10.10 14.70
C THR A 106 -9.98 -10.36 15.95
N PRO A 107 -10.21 -9.65 17.06
CA PRO A 107 -9.46 -9.87 18.30
C PRO A 107 -9.77 -11.27 18.87
N PRO A 108 -8.84 -11.85 19.65
CA PRO A 108 -9.08 -13.12 20.31
C PRO A 108 -10.27 -13.02 21.27
N LYS A 109 -11.11 -14.06 21.32
CA LYS A 109 -12.14 -14.17 22.36
C LYS A 109 -11.44 -14.31 23.71
N LYS A 110 -11.81 -13.45 24.67
CA LYS A 110 -11.41 -13.65 26.07
C LYS A 110 -12.00 -14.99 26.57
N PRO A 111 -11.21 -15.80 27.28
CA PRO A 111 -11.69 -17.04 27.90
C PRO A 111 -12.76 -16.76 28.97
#